data_AF-A0A935BAA3-F1
#
_entry.id   AF-A0A935BAA3-F1
#
_cell.length_a   1.000
_cell.length_b   1.000
_cell.length_c   1.000
_cell.angle_alpha   90.00
_cell.angle_beta   90.00
_cell.angle_gamma   90.00
#
_symmetry.space_group_name_H-M   'P 1'
#
loop_
_entity.id
_entity.type
_entity.pdbx_description
1 polymer ?
#
loop_
_entity_poly.entity_id
_entity_poly.type
_entity_poly.pdbx_seq_one_letter_code
_entity_poly.pdbx_strand_id
1 'polypeptide(L)'
;MPNKGGDRPSPESLLQMLKENERAKLRVYIGAAAGVGKTYKMLEDAHQLKEQGIDVVIAVVEAHGRAETEEQIRDLEIIPPKLIEYRGNIFEEMDLAAVIERKPAVAVVDELAHTNIEGAKNEKRYQDVKELLENGISVITAVNIQHIESLNDIVVRTTGVQVRETVPDCFFKNADEVIDVDVSIDTLRTRLRQGKIYSVEKIEQALTNFFRKGNLATLRELALRHVAQQQSVKDTEYREREGLDHAVIPEKVMVCMASRGSAKKILRTGSRIAGRFATEDWYAVYVETPNEEPGRIEPKAFAALQENIRFAETLGAKVVKLKSTNVADALLEYARGEGITHVIFGQSARTRWDIFWRGSVINRFLAEVKDAAVHVIPVEKEEGQSK
;
A
#
# COMPACT_ATOMS: atom_id res chain seq x y z
N MET A 1 -28.19 -39.10 8.96
CA MET A 1 -27.82 -39.07 7.54
C MET A 1 -27.39 -37.64 7.21
N PRO A 2 -26.17 -37.40 6.69
CA PRO A 2 -25.77 -36.06 6.32
C PRO A 2 -26.40 -35.68 4.97
N ASN A 3 -26.92 -34.46 4.91
CA ASN A 3 -27.68 -33.90 3.81
C ASN A 3 -26.74 -33.61 2.62
N LYS A 4 -26.99 -34.24 1.46
CA LYS A 4 -26.35 -33.92 0.18
C LYS A 4 -27.11 -32.74 -0.45
N GLY A 5 -26.65 -31.52 -0.19
CA GLY A 5 -27.03 -30.32 -0.94
C GLY A 5 -25.77 -29.72 -1.53
N GLY A 6 -25.32 -30.22 -2.68
CA GLY A 6 -24.34 -29.53 -3.49
C GLY A 6 -25.02 -28.30 -4.06
N ASP A 7 -24.79 -27.15 -3.43
CA ASP A 7 -25.30 -25.89 -3.90
C ASP A 7 -24.67 -25.61 -5.25
N ARG A 8 -25.48 -25.63 -6.31
CA ARG A 8 -25.00 -25.30 -7.64
C ARG A 8 -24.72 -23.80 -7.64
N PRO A 9 -23.51 -23.35 -8.01
CA PRO A 9 -23.22 -21.92 -8.07
C PRO A 9 -24.28 -21.23 -8.92
N SER A 10 -24.79 -20.10 -8.43
CA SER A 10 -25.86 -19.37 -9.09
C SER A 10 -25.42 -18.99 -10.52
N PRO A 11 -26.35 -18.82 -11.48
CA PRO A 11 -26.00 -18.37 -12.83
C PRO A 11 -25.20 -17.06 -12.84
N GLU A 12 -25.43 -16.19 -11.86
CA GLU A 12 -24.67 -14.94 -11.64
C GLU A 12 -23.25 -15.23 -11.14
N SER A 13 -23.08 -16.15 -10.19
CA SER A 13 -21.76 -16.62 -9.73
C SER A 13 -20.99 -17.31 -10.86
N LEU A 14 -21.64 -18.13 -11.69
CA LEU A 14 -21.03 -18.75 -12.87
C LEU A 14 -20.62 -17.70 -13.93
N LEU A 15 -21.47 -16.71 -14.21
CA LEU A 15 -21.15 -15.60 -15.10
C LEU A 15 -19.99 -14.75 -14.55
N GLN A 16 -19.91 -14.58 -13.24
CA GLN A 16 -18.84 -13.86 -12.57
C GLN A 16 -17.51 -14.64 -12.59
N MET A 17 -17.54 -15.95 -12.34
CA MET A 17 -16.38 -16.84 -12.47
C MET A 17 -15.86 -16.92 -13.92
N LEU A 18 -16.76 -16.91 -14.90
CA LEU A 18 -16.38 -16.85 -16.33
C LEU A 18 -15.74 -15.50 -16.66
N LYS A 19 -16.30 -14.38 -16.20
CA LYS A 19 -15.71 -13.03 -16.35
C LYS A 19 -14.36 -12.89 -15.62
N GLU A 20 -14.17 -13.57 -14.49
CA GLU A 20 -12.91 -13.58 -13.75
C GLU A 20 -11.80 -14.42 -14.42
N ASN A 21 -12.17 -15.44 -15.19
CA ASN A 21 -11.21 -16.18 -16.00
C ASN A 21 -10.84 -15.46 -17.30
N GLU A 22 -11.72 -14.58 -17.80
CA GLU A 22 -11.50 -13.77 -19.01
C GLU A 22 -10.81 -12.42 -18.73
N ARG A 23 -10.73 -11.96 -17.48
CA ARG A 23 -10.08 -10.68 -17.16
C ARG A 23 -8.56 -10.79 -17.18
N ALA A 24 -7.91 -9.72 -17.65
CA ALA A 24 -6.46 -9.55 -17.54
C ALA A 24 -6.02 -9.67 -16.08
N LYS A 25 -4.94 -10.41 -15.85
CA LYS A 25 -4.37 -10.64 -14.51
C LYS A 25 -3.09 -9.84 -14.31
N LEU A 26 -2.92 -9.28 -13.12
CA LEU A 26 -1.70 -8.59 -12.69
C LEU A 26 -0.94 -9.43 -11.66
N ARG A 27 0.26 -9.89 -12.03
CA ARG A 27 1.21 -10.55 -11.13
C ARG A 27 2.36 -9.60 -10.79
N VAL A 28 2.57 -9.36 -9.50
CA VAL A 28 3.59 -8.42 -9.00
C VAL A 28 4.64 -9.14 -8.16
N TYR A 29 5.89 -9.02 -8.57
CA TYR A 29 7.05 -9.46 -7.81
C TYR A 29 7.59 -8.33 -6.94
N ILE A 30 7.47 -8.48 -5.62
CA ILE A 30 8.00 -7.53 -4.64
C ILE A 30 9.34 -8.04 -4.11
N GLY A 31 10.30 -7.14 -3.94
CA GLY A 31 11.57 -7.47 -3.31
C GLY A 31 12.04 -6.38 -2.36
N ALA A 32 12.82 -6.78 -1.36
CA ALA A 32 13.37 -5.85 -0.37
C ALA A 32 14.34 -4.81 -1.00
N ALA A 33 15.08 -5.20 -2.03
CA ALA A 33 16.09 -4.35 -2.67
C ALA A 33 16.47 -4.86 -4.07
N ALA A 34 17.23 -4.05 -4.81
CA ALA A 34 17.84 -4.47 -6.07
C ALA A 34 18.80 -5.65 -5.84
N GLY A 35 18.76 -6.65 -6.74
CA GLY A 35 19.64 -7.82 -6.70
C GLY A 35 19.12 -9.03 -5.92
N VAL A 36 17.90 -8.98 -5.37
CA VAL A 36 17.24 -10.17 -4.81
C VAL A 36 16.85 -11.21 -5.88
N GLY A 37 16.68 -10.78 -7.14
CA GLY A 37 16.40 -11.67 -8.27
C GLY A 37 14.99 -11.58 -8.84
N LYS A 38 14.27 -10.46 -8.61
CA LYS A 38 12.91 -10.24 -9.13
C LYS A 38 12.80 -10.48 -10.63
N THR A 39 13.65 -9.84 -11.42
CA THR A 39 13.68 -9.97 -12.89
C THR A 39 13.92 -11.41 -13.32
N TYR A 40 14.87 -12.11 -12.68
CA TYR A 40 15.15 -13.51 -12.98
C TYR A 40 13.95 -14.41 -12.71
N LYS A 41 13.28 -14.22 -11.57
CA LYS A 41 12.08 -14.99 -11.22
C LYS A 41 10.90 -14.68 -12.15
N MET A 42 10.74 -13.41 -12.50
CA MET A 42 9.75 -12.95 -13.47
C MET A 42 9.94 -13.59 -14.86
N LEU A 43 11.19 -13.69 -15.33
CA LEU A 43 11.51 -14.35 -16.60
C LEU A 43 11.33 -15.86 -16.54
N GLU A 44 11.69 -16.51 -15.42
CA GLU A 44 11.45 -17.94 -15.21
C GLU A 44 9.95 -18.28 -15.32
N ASP A 45 9.09 -17.47 -14.71
CA ASP A 45 7.65 -17.59 -14.83
C ASP A 45 7.14 -17.35 -16.25
N ALA A 46 7.69 -16.36 -16.95
CA ALA A 46 7.36 -16.08 -18.34
C ALA A 46 7.68 -17.28 -19.26
N HIS A 47 8.81 -17.96 -19.02
CA HIS A 47 9.15 -19.22 -19.70
C HIS A 47 8.15 -20.34 -19.41
N GLN A 48 7.78 -20.54 -18.14
CA GLN A 48 6.80 -21.56 -17.78
C GLN A 48 5.45 -21.34 -18.48
N LEU A 49 5.00 -20.09 -18.57
CA LEU A 49 3.77 -19.75 -19.30
C LEU A 49 3.91 -20.03 -20.80
N LYS A 50 5.06 -19.68 -21.40
CA LYS A 50 5.34 -19.96 -22.80
C LYS A 50 5.39 -21.47 -23.09
N GLU A 51 6.00 -22.27 -22.21
CA GLU A 51 6.01 -23.73 -22.30
C GLU A 51 4.61 -24.34 -22.23
N GLN A 52 3.68 -23.69 -21.52
CA GLN A 52 2.26 -24.04 -21.47
C GLN A 52 1.48 -23.59 -22.71
N GLY A 53 2.13 -22.96 -23.68
CA GLY A 53 1.53 -22.47 -24.92
C GLY A 53 0.83 -21.12 -24.79
N ILE A 54 1.09 -20.37 -23.73
CA ILE A 54 0.55 -19.01 -23.54
C ILE A 54 1.39 -18.02 -24.35
N ASP A 55 0.75 -17.06 -25.01
CA ASP A 55 1.41 -16.01 -25.79
C ASP A 55 2.02 -14.95 -24.85
N VAL A 56 3.34 -14.98 -24.70
CA VAL A 56 4.10 -14.13 -23.77
C VAL A 56 5.11 -13.27 -24.53
N VAL A 57 5.10 -11.97 -24.27
CA VAL A 57 6.09 -11.03 -24.82
C VAL A 57 6.79 -10.24 -23.71
N ILE A 58 8.05 -9.90 -23.94
CA ILE A 58 8.79 -8.92 -23.16
C ILE A 58 8.48 -7.54 -23.73
N ALA A 59 7.83 -6.71 -22.93
CA ALA A 59 7.57 -5.31 -23.27
C ALA A 59 8.74 -4.41 -22.83
N VAL A 60 9.27 -4.64 -21.63
CA VAL A 60 10.50 -3.99 -21.15
C VAL A 60 11.11 -4.82 -20.02
N VAL A 61 12.41 -5.11 -20.11
CA VAL A 61 13.18 -5.80 -19.06
C VAL A 61 14.58 -5.19 -18.98
N GLU A 62 15.01 -4.85 -17.77
CA GLU A 62 16.38 -4.36 -17.54
C GLU A 62 17.28 -5.51 -17.03
N ALA A 63 18.17 -5.99 -17.91
CA ALA A 63 19.14 -7.01 -17.52
C ALA A 63 20.29 -6.45 -16.66
N HIS A 64 20.50 -5.12 -16.67
CA HIS A 64 21.61 -4.40 -16.01
C HIS A 64 22.99 -5.09 -16.16
N GLY A 65 23.28 -5.68 -17.33
CA GLY A 65 24.54 -6.36 -17.63
C GLY A 65 24.73 -7.72 -16.95
N ARG A 66 23.65 -8.37 -16.49
CA ARG A 66 23.71 -9.72 -15.91
C ARG A 66 23.56 -10.77 -17.00
N ALA A 67 24.67 -11.46 -17.32
CA ALA A 67 24.70 -12.51 -18.34
C ALA A 67 23.60 -13.59 -18.15
N GLU A 68 23.35 -14.04 -16.91
CA GLU A 68 22.31 -15.03 -16.61
C GLU A 68 20.89 -14.51 -16.94
N THR A 69 20.64 -13.21 -16.79
CA THR A 69 19.34 -12.59 -17.13
C THR A 69 19.23 -12.34 -18.63
N GLU A 70 20.33 -11.93 -19.28
CA GLU A 70 20.38 -11.78 -20.75
C GLU A 70 20.15 -13.11 -21.46
N GLU A 71 20.65 -14.21 -20.92
CA GLU A 71 20.42 -15.55 -21.45
C GLU A 71 18.94 -15.92 -21.38
N GLN A 72 18.26 -15.65 -20.25
CA GLN A 72 16.83 -15.90 -20.11
C GLN A 72 15.96 -15.06 -21.05
N ILE A 73 16.41 -13.88 -21.48
CA ILE A 73 15.63 -13.02 -22.38
C ILE A 73 15.55 -13.62 -23.80
N ARG A 74 16.61 -14.31 -24.26
CA ARG A 74 16.78 -14.70 -25.69
C ARG A 74 15.65 -15.53 -26.25
N ASP A 75 15.06 -16.40 -25.43
CA ASP A 75 14.05 -17.34 -25.89
C ASP A 75 12.62 -16.76 -25.84
N LEU A 76 12.41 -15.53 -25.35
CA LEU A 76 11.11 -14.84 -25.32
C LEU A 76 10.99 -13.83 -26.47
N GLU A 77 9.77 -13.63 -26.98
CA GLU A 77 9.52 -12.58 -27.99
C GLU A 77 9.69 -11.21 -27.31
N ILE A 78 10.43 -10.29 -27.92
CA ILE A 78 10.69 -8.95 -27.37
C ILE A 78 10.08 -7.91 -28.30
N ILE A 79 9.27 -7.02 -27.73
CA ILE A 79 8.80 -5.84 -28.44
C ILE A 79 9.94 -4.81 -28.46
N PRO A 80 10.38 -4.33 -29.64
CA PRO A 80 11.45 -3.35 -29.73
C PRO A 80 11.12 -2.09 -28.92
N PRO A 81 12.08 -1.54 -28.16
CA PRO A 81 11.84 -0.33 -27.39
C PRO A 81 11.65 0.88 -28.30
N LYS A 82 10.86 1.84 -27.83
CA LYS A 82 10.68 3.13 -28.46
C LYS A 82 11.84 4.05 -28.10
N LEU A 83 12.51 4.58 -29.11
CA LEU A 83 13.59 5.56 -28.93
C LEU A 83 12.99 6.97 -28.78
N ILE A 84 13.27 7.62 -27.66
CA ILE A 84 12.82 8.99 -27.37
C ILE A 84 14.04 9.89 -27.19
N GLU A 85 14.12 10.96 -27.97
CA GLU A 85 15.17 11.98 -27.80
C GLU A 85 14.75 13.01 -26.76
N TYR A 86 15.54 13.15 -25.70
CA TYR A 86 15.30 14.11 -24.64
C TYR A 86 16.61 14.79 -24.20
N ARG A 87 16.63 16.13 -24.24
CA ARG A 87 17.80 16.97 -23.92
C ARG A 87 19.10 16.53 -24.65
N GLY A 88 18.97 16.11 -25.91
CA GLY A 88 20.10 15.68 -26.75
C GLY A 88 20.65 14.29 -26.46
N ASN A 89 19.98 13.50 -25.61
CA ASN A 89 20.28 12.08 -25.41
C ASN A 89 19.10 11.22 -25.90
N ILE A 90 19.41 10.02 -26.40
CA ILE A 90 18.40 9.04 -26.82
C ILE A 90 18.19 8.06 -25.67
N PHE A 91 16.92 7.87 -25.29
CA PHE A 91 16.50 6.93 -24.27
C PHE A 91 15.64 5.83 -24.88
N GLU A 92 15.76 4.62 -24.36
CA GLU A 92 14.92 3.47 -24.70
C GLU A 92 13.77 3.40 -23.70
N GLU A 93 12.53 3.38 -24.19
CA GLU A 93 11.32 3.21 -23.37
C GLU A 93 10.45 2.09 -23.92
N MET A 94 9.54 1.59 -23.08
CA MET A 94 8.55 0.61 -23.51
C MET A 94 7.65 1.19 -24.60
N ASP A 95 7.52 0.50 -25.74
CA ASP A 95 6.54 0.87 -26.75
C ASP A 95 5.14 0.33 -26.41
N LEU A 96 4.43 1.08 -25.55
CA LEU A 96 3.08 0.72 -25.12
C LEU A 96 2.12 0.49 -26.30
N ALA A 97 2.22 1.30 -27.37
CA ALA A 97 1.33 1.18 -28.52
C ALA A 97 1.60 -0.12 -29.29
N ALA A 98 2.87 -0.47 -29.49
CA ALA A 98 3.26 -1.71 -30.16
C ALA A 98 2.82 -2.95 -29.36
N VAL A 99 2.93 -2.92 -28.03
CA VAL A 99 2.45 -4.02 -27.17
C VAL A 99 0.92 -4.19 -27.30
N ILE A 100 0.18 -3.08 -27.25
CA ILE A 100 -1.29 -3.11 -27.39
C ILE A 100 -1.71 -3.56 -28.80
N GLU A 101 -0.98 -3.16 -29.85
CA GLU A 101 -1.26 -3.60 -31.23
C GLU A 101 -0.99 -5.10 -31.42
N ARG A 102 0.09 -5.61 -30.81
CA ARG A 102 0.45 -7.04 -30.84
C ARG A 102 -0.53 -7.94 -30.08
N LYS A 103 -1.23 -7.40 -29.07
CA LYS A 103 -2.23 -8.10 -28.23
C LYS A 103 -1.77 -9.47 -27.70
N PRO A 104 -0.63 -9.54 -26.98
CA PRO A 104 -0.20 -10.76 -26.34
C PRO A 104 -1.17 -11.17 -25.22
N ALA A 105 -1.19 -12.45 -24.83
CA ALA A 105 -1.93 -12.87 -23.64
C ALA A 105 -1.27 -12.33 -22.36
N VAL A 106 0.07 -12.28 -22.33
CA VAL A 106 0.87 -11.79 -21.20
C VAL A 106 2.00 -10.88 -21.66
N ALA A 107 2.17 -9.73 -21.02
CA ALA A 107 3.30 -8.83 -21.19
C ALA A 107 4.18 -8.78 -19.93
N VAL A 108 5.49 -8.88 -20.11
CA VAL A 108 6.49 -8.75 -19.04
C VAL A 108 7.01 -7.31 -19.00
N VAL A 109 6.85 -6.65 -17.85
CA VAL A 109 7.17 -5.22 -17.64
C VAL A 109 7.98 -5.06 -16.37
N ASP A 110 9.30 -4.85 -16.47
CA ASP A 110 10.16 -4.59 -15.31
C ASP A 110 10.12 -3.12 -14.86
N GLU A 111 10.59 -2.88 -13.63
CA GLU A 111 10.71 -1.58 -12.99
C GLU A 111 9.39 -0.78 -12.93
N LEU A 112 8.37 -1.35 -12.29
CA LEU A 112 7.03 -0.75 -12.18
C LEU A 112 7.03 0.72 -11.69
N ALA A 113 8.00 1.10 -10.86
CA ALA A 113 8.11 2.43 -10.27
C ALA A 113 8.74 3.48 -11.20
N HIS A 114 9.28 3.06 -12.34
CA HIS A 114 10.01 3.91 -13.28
C HIS A 114 9.20 5.13 -13.70
N THR A 115 9.88 6.27 -13.75
CA THR A 115 9.35 7.51 -14.32
C THR A 115 9.69 7.56 -15.80
N ASN A 116 8.66 7.53 -16.63
CA ASN A 116 8.85 7.54 -18.08
C ASN A 116 9.48 8.87 -18.52
N ILE A 117 10.28 8.81 -19.58
CA ILE A 117 10.91 9.99 -20.17
C ILE A 117 9.85 10.99 -20.67
N GLU A 118 10.12 12.29 -20.46
CA GLU A 118 9.28 13.38 -20.99
C GLU A 118 9.09 13.23 -22.52
N GLY A 119 7.83 13.13 -22.95
CA GLY A 119 7.46 12.79 -24.33
C GLY A 119 6.79 11.42 -24.48
N ALA A 120 6.87 10.57 -23.46
CA ALA A 120 6.01 9.38 -23.33
C ALA A 120 4.54 9.79 -23.08
N LYS A 121 3.61 8.88 -23.40
CA LYS A 121 2.15 9.12 -23.24
C LYS A 121 1.78 9.31 -21.76
N ASN A 122 2.30 8.45 -20.90
CA ASN A 122 2.05 8.44 -19.47
C ASN A 122 3.34 8.83 -18.72
N GLU A 123 3.19 9.42 -17.54
CA GLU A 123 4.33 9.89 -16.71
C GLU A 123 5.03 8.72 -15.99
N LYS A 124 4.29 7.65 -15.68
CA LYS A 124 4.76 6.55 -14.84
C LYS A 124 4.49 5.20 -15.50
N ARG A 125 5.44 4.27 -15.38
CA ARG A 125 5.30 2.92 -15.95
C ARG A 125 4.12 2.12 -15.39
N TYR A 126 3.76 2.32 -14.12
CA TYR A 126 2.54 1.70 -13.56
C TYR A 126 1.25 2.16 -14.28
N GLN A 127 1.23 3.35 -14.89
CA GLN A 127 0.10 3.82 -15.68
C GLN A 127 0.03 3.09 -17.02
N ASP A 128 1.19 2.81 -17.64
CA ASP A 128 1.25 1.98 -18.84
C ASP A 128 0.79 0.55 -18.55
N VAL A 129 1.22 -0.03 -17.41
CA VAL A 129 0.74 -1.34 -16.96
C VAL A 129 -0.78 -1.34 -16.77
N LYS A 130 -1.33 -0.28 -16.19
CA LYS A 130 -2.78 -0.14 -16.05
C LYS A 130 -3.48 -0.13 -17.41
N GLU A 131 -2.93 0.59 -18.39
CA GLU A 131 -3.47 0.64 -19.75
C GLU A 131 -3.39 -0.73 -20.46
N LEU A 132 -2.33 -1.51 -20.25
CA LEU A 132 -2.23 -2.89 -20.75
C LEU A 132 -3.35 -3.78 -20.19
N LEU A 133 -3.58 -3.71 -18.87
CA LEU A 133 -4.64 -4.46 -18.19
C LEU A 133 -6.03 -4.06 -18.70
N GLU A 134 -6.27 -2.76 -18.91
CA GLU A 134 -7.52 -2.24 -19.47
C GLU A 134 -7.78 -2.71 -20.91
N ASN A 135 -6.72 -3.02 -21.67
CA ASN A 135 -6.80 -3.60 -23.02
C ASN A 135 -6.88 -5.14 -23.01
N GLY A 136 -7.04 -5.78 -21.85
CA GLY A 136 -7.19 -7.23 -21.72
C GLY A 136 -5.87 -8.01 -21.73
N ILE A 137 -4.72 -7.34 -21.63
CA ILE A 137 -3.40 -7.98 -21.61
C ILE A 137 -3.00 -8.21 -20.16
N SER A 138 -2.72 -9.47 -19.78
CA SER A 138 -2.21 -9.78 -18.44
C SER A 138 -0.78 -9.27 -18.30
N VAL A 139 -0.37 -8.82 -17.11
CA VAL A 139 0.96 -8.24 -16.89
C VAL A 139 1.68 -8.94 -15.75
N ILE A 140 2.95 -9.29 -15.99
CA ILE A 140 3.90 -9.68 -14.95
C ILE A 140 4.90 -8.54 -14.76
N THR A 141 5.03 -8.06 -13.53
CA THR A 141 5.89 -6.93 -13.21
C THR A 141 6.67 -7.12 -11.93
N ALA A 142 7.67 -6.27 -11.71
CA ALA A 142 8.50 -6.29 -10.52
C ALA A 142 8.72 -4.88 -9.93
N VAL A 143 8.78 -4.81 -8.59
CA VAL A 143 8.99 -3.57 -7.85
C VAL A 143 9.78 -3.82 -6.56
N ASN A 144 10.61 -2.86 -6.15
CA ASN A 144 11.19 -2.89 -4.81
C ASN A 144 10.24 -2.23 -3.79
N ILE A 145 10.21 -2.75 -2.56
CA ILE A 145 9.36 -2.26 -1.48
C ILE A 145 9.53 -0.76 -1.19
N GLN A 146 10.71 -0.22 -1.45
CA GLN A 146 11.04 1.19 -1.24
C GLN A 146 10.22 2.16 -2.10
N HIS A 147 9.67 1.68 -3.22
CA HIS A 147 8.91 2.50 -4.15
C HIS A 147 7.43 2.55 -3.81
N ILE A 148 6.96 1.83 -2.78
CA ILE A 148 5.56 1.95 -2.36
C ILE A 148 5.39 3.27 -1.61
N GLU A 149 4.45 4.09 -2.09
CA GLU A 149 4.21 5.46 -1.60
C GLU A 149 4.06 5.51 -0.07
N SER A 150 3.20 4.66 0.52
CA SER A 150 2.97 4.64 1.97
C SER A 150 4.20 4.31 2.82
N LEU A 151 5.22 3.68 2.22
CA LEU A 151 6.43 3.22 2.91
C LEU A 151 7.59 4.21 2.78
N ASN A 152 7.46 5.24 1.95
CA ASN A 152 8.54 6.19 1.64
C ASN A 152 9.10 6.84 2.92
N ASP A 153 8.25 7.38 3.79
CA ASP A 153 8.67 8.00 5.07
C ASP A 153 9.47 7.05 5.97
N ILE A 154 9.12 5.77 5.98
CA ILE A 154 9.83 4.75 6.78
C ILE A 154 11.18 4.46 6.13
N VAL A 155 11.20 4.28 4.81
CA VAL A 155 12.42 4.03 4.04
C VAL A 155 13.41 5.18 4.17
N VAL A 156 12.96 6.43 4.10
CA VAL A 156 13.80 7.63 4.27
C VAL A 156 14.41 7.67 5.67
N ARG A 157 13.61 7.43 6.72
CA ARG A 157 14.11 7.41 8.10
C ARG A 157 15.15 6.31 8.33
N THR A 158 14.96 5.15 7.71
CA THR A 158 15.85 4.01 7.87
C THR A 158 17.13 4.16 7.03
N THR A 159 17.00 4.54 5.76
CA THR A 159 18.10 4.50 4.79
C THR A 159 18.80 5.84 4.61
N GLY A 160 18.15 6.95 4.98
CA GLY A 160 18.60 8.32 4.70
C GLY A 160 18.47 8.72 3.22
N VAL A 161 17.94 7.84 2.36
CA VAL A 161 17.82 8.06 0.92
C VAL A 161 16.38 8.42 0.58
N GLN A 162 16.20 9.54 -0.10
CA GLN A 162 14.89 9.95 -0.61
C GLN A 162 14.57 9.19 -1.90
N VAL A 163 13.47 8.44 -1.88
CA VAL A 163 12.95 7.74 -3.06
C VAL A 163 12.01 8.69 -3.78
N ARG A 164 12.34 9.06 -5.03
CA ARG A 164 11.54 9.97 -5.87
C ARG A 164 10.53 9.24 -6.74
N GLU A 165 10.85 8.00 -7.07
CA GLU A 165 10.05 7.16 -7.95
C GLU A 165 9.16 6.26 -7.10
N THR A 166 7.85 6.50 -7.16
CA THR A 166 6.90 5.81 -6.30
C THR A 166 5.69 5.29 -7.07
N VAL A 167 5.08 4.27 -6.48
CA VAL A 167 3.85 3.61 -6.93
C VAL A 167 2.81 3.74 -5.82
N PRO A 168 1.60 4.26 -6.12
CA PRO A 168 0.53 4.36 -5.13
C PRO A 168 0.07 2.99 -4.62
N ASP A 169 -0.22 2.88 -3.33
CA ASP A 169 -0.70 1.64 -2.70
C ASP A 169 -1.98 1.08 -3.36
N CYS A 170 -2.85 1.96 -3.87
CA CYS A 170 -4.09 1.56 -4.54
C CYS A 170 -3.85 0.75 -5.83
N PHE A 171 -2.68 0.88 -6.45
CA PHE A 171 -2.32 0.06 -7.61
C PHE A 171 -2.25 -1.43 -7.25
N PHE A 172 -1.69 -1.76 -6.09
CA PHE A 172 -1.50 -3.14 -5.64
C PHE A 172 -2.79 -3.81 -5.18
N LYS A 173 -3.84 -3.04 -4.83
CA LYS A 173 -5.15 -3.61 -4.48
C LYS A 173 -5.75 -4.43 -5.62
N ASN A 174 -5.48 -4.02 -6.87
CA ASN A 174 -5.99 -4.70 -8.05
C ASN A 174 -5.05 -5.82 -8.55
N ALA A 175 -3.94 -6.08 -7.87
CA ALA A 175 -3.03 -7.14 -8.27
C ALA A 175 -3.62 -8.51 -7.92
N ASP A 176 -3.72 -9.41 -8.87
CA ASP A 176 -4.20 -10.79 -8.70
C ASP A 176 -3.26 -11.64 -7.88
N GLU A 177 -1.96 -11.43 -8.05
CA GLU A 177 -0.91 -12.17 -7.35
C GLU A 177 0.18 -11.19 -6.90
N VAL A 178 0.60 -11.30 -5.65
CA VAL A 178 1.71 -10.53 -5.09
C VAL A 178 2.68 -11.51 -4.47
N ILE A 179 3.86 -11.64 -5.06
CA ILE A 179 4.85 -12.67 -4.73
C ILE A 179 6.10 -11.99 -4.15
N ASP A 180 6.53 -12.44 -2.98
CA ASP A 180 7.78 -11.99 -2.37
C ASP A 180 8.99 -12.71 -3.00
N VAL A 181 10.01 -11.95 -3.39
CA VAL A 181 11.30 -12.47 -3.84
C VAL A 181 12.35 -12.10 -2.80
N ASP A 182 12.63 -13.05 -1.91
CA ASP A 182 13.51 -12.85 -0.78
C ASP A 182 14.85 -13.59 -0.94
N VAL A 183 15.90 -12.96 -0.41
CA VAL A 183 17.26 -13.49 -0.37
C VAL A 183 17.90 -13.03 0.93
N SER A 184 18.79 -13.88 1.50
CA SER A 184 19.51 -13.51 2.72
C SER A 184 20.30 -12.20 2.53
N ILE A 185 20.37 -11.39 3.59
CA ILE A 185 21.11 -10.11 3.58
C ILE A 185 22.58 -10.34 3.21
N ASP A 186 23.18 -11.41 3.71
CA ASP A 186 24.59 -11.73 3.42
C ASP A 186 24.76 -12.15 1.95
N THR A 187 23.83 -12.90 1.37
CA THR A 187 23.83 -13.22 -0.07
C THR A 187 23.69 -11.97 -0.92
N LEU A 188 22.79 -11.05 -0.56
CA LEU A 188 22.59 -9.79 -1.29
C LEU A 188 23.85 -8.91 -1.26
N ARG A 189 24.48 -8.78 -0.09
CA ARG A 189 25.75 -8.06 0.06
C ARG A 189 26.89 -8.73 -0.70
N THR A 190 26.89 -10.05 -0.79
CA THR A 190 27.88 -10.81 -1.55
C THR A 190 27.71 -10.56 -3.04
N ARG A 191 26.48 -10.61 -3.57
CA ARG A 191 26.16 -10.25 -4.96
C ARG A 191 26.59 -8.82 -5.29
N LEU A 192 26.39 -7.89 -4.36
CA LEU A 192 26.84 -6.51 -4.52
C LEU A 192 28.36 -6.42 -4.64
N ARG A 193 29.12 -7.06 -3.73
CA ARG A 193 30.59 -7.09 -3.77
C ARG A 193 31.16 -7.75 -5.02
N GLN A 194 30.44 -8.71 -5.58
CA GLN A 194 30.79 -9.38 -6.84
C GLN A 194 30.49 -8.50 -8.08
N GLY A 195 29.99 -7.28 -7.92
CA GLY A 195 29.62 -6.41 -9.04
C GLY A 195 28.38 -6.87 -9.81
N LYS A 196 27.57 -7.79 -9.25
CA LYS A 196 26.37 -8.32 -9.91
C LYS A 196 25.16 -7.38 -9.82
N ILE A 197 25.27 -6.25 -9.11
CA ILE A 197 24.16 -5.33 -8.82
C ILE A 197 24.49 -3.89 -9.25
N TYR A 198 25.70 -3.41 -8.95
CA TYR A 198 26.18 -2.07 -9.34
C TYR A 198 27.59 -2.16 -9.90
N SER A 199 27.97 -1.15 -10.69
CA SER A 199 29.35 -0.95 -11.14
C SER A 199 30.32 -0.81 -9.96
N VAL A 200 31.56 -1.26 -10.15
CA VAL A 200 32.59 -1.37 -9.10
C VAL A 200 32.79 -0.05 -8.34
N GLU A 201 32.74 1.08 -9.05
CA GLU A 201 32.90 2.43 -8.49
C GLU A 201 31.82 2.80 -7.47
N LYS A 202 30.60 2.25 -7.61
CA LYS A 202 29.45 2.56 -6.74
C LYS A 202 29.28 1.56 -5.60
N ILE A 203 30.04 0.47 -5.56
CA ILE A 203 29.87 -0.62 -4.57
C ILE A 203 30.10 -0.12 -3.14
N GLU A 204 31.23 0.54 -2.88
CA GLU A 204 31.57 0.99 -1.52
C GLU A 204 30.57 2.03 -0.99
N GLN A 205 30.15 2.97 -1.84
CA GLN A 205 29.13 3.95 -1.50
C GLN A 205 27.77 3.29 -1.25
N ALA A 206 27.39 2.29 -2.04
CA ALA A 206 26.14 1.54 -1.86
C ALA A 206 26.16 0.73 -0.56
N LEU A 207 27.27 0.03 -0.25
CA LEU A 207 27.46 -0.75 0.98
C LEU A 207 27.44 0.10 2.25
N THR A 208 28.02 1.29 2.17
CA THR A 208 28.09 2.24 3.28
C THR A 208 26.85 3.08 3.44
N ASN A 209 25.88 3.05 2.51
CA ASN A 209 24.61 3.78 2.62
C ASN A 209 23.43 2.81 2.58
N PHE A 210 22.87 2.57 1.40
CA PHE A 210 21.61 1.83 1.23
C PHE A 210 21.73 0.35 1.66
N PHE A 211 22.84 -0.33 1.35
CA PHE A 211 23.07 -1.77 1.59
C PHE A 211 23.70 -2.09 2.96
N ARG A 212 23.51 -1.21 3.96
CA ARG A 212 23.84 -1.53 5.36
C ARG A 212 22.97 -2.68 5.85
N LYS A 213 23.53 -3.54 6.72
CA LYS A 213 22.81 -4.71 7.28
C LYS A 213 21.47 -4.32 7.94
N GLY A 214 21.46 -3.26 8.75
CA GLY A 214 20.23 -2.78 9.42
C GLY A 214 19.17 -2.27 8.43
N ASN A 215 19.60 -1.58 7.37
CA ASN A 215 18.70 -1.07 6.33
C ASN A 215 18.04 -2.22 5.58
N LEU A 216 18.85 -3.18 5.11
CA LEU A 216 18.35 -4.36 4.40
C LEU A 216 17.45 -5.23 5.27
N ALA A 217 17.73 -5.36 6.57
CA ALA A 217 16.85 -6.07 7.50
C ALA A 217 15.48 -5.40 7.61
N THR A 218 15.46 -4.07 7.72
CA THR A 218 14.21 -3.31 7.79
C THR A 218 13.42 -3.42 6.48
N LEU A 219 14.08 -3.28 5.33
CA LEU A 219 13.43 -3.40 4.03
C LEU A 219 12.87 -4.80 3.80
N ARG A 220 13.59 -5.84 4.23
CA ARG A 220 13.11 -7.23 4.18
C ARG A 220 11.88 -7.44 5.07
N GLU A 221 11.89 -6.90 6.30
CA GLU A 221 10.72 -6.93 7.17
C GLU A 221 9.51 -6.22 6.53
N LEU A 222 9.73 -5.05 5.92
CA LEU A 222 8.68 -4.31 5.23
C LEU A 222 8.11 -5.07 4.04
N ALA A 223 8.97 -5.72 3.24
CA ALA A 223 8.55 -6.52 2.09
C ALA A 223 7.65 -7.69 2.52
N LEU A 224 8.13 -8.50 3.48
CA LEU A 224 7.38 -9.64 4.03
C LEU A 224 6.05 -9.20 4.65
N ARG A 225 6.04 -8.12 5.43
CA ARG A 225 4.82 -7.60 6.03
C ARG A 225 3.83 -7.10 4.98
N HIS A 226 4.30 -6.44 3.92
CA HIS A 226 3.44 -5.93 2.86
C HIS A 226 2.77 -7.07 2.08
N VAL A 227 3.54 -8.10 1.72
CA VAL A 227 3.00 -9.29 1.02
C VAL A 227 1.97 -10.01 1.90
N ALA A 228 2.26 -10.18 3.20
CA ALA A 228 1.30 -10.76 4.14
C ALA A 228 0.00 -9.95 4.26
N GLN A 229 0.09 -8.61 4.22
CA GLN A 229 -1.10 -7.75 4.22
C GLN A 229 -1.93 -7.91 2.96
N GLN A 230 -1.29 -7.95 1.78
CA GLN A 230 -1.99 -8.16 0.50
C GLN A 230 -2.69 -9.52 0.45
N GLN A 231 -2.07 -10.58 0.99
CA GLN A 231 -2.71 -11.90 1.08
C GLN A 231 -3.94 -11.88 1.97
N SER A 232 -3.86 -11.21 3.14
CA SER A 232 -4.98 -11.12 4.08
C SER A 232 -6.21 -10.43 3.47
N VAL A 233 -6.02 -9.42 2.62
CA VAL A 233 -7.13 -8.72 1.92
C VAL A 233 -7.82 -9.69 0.95
N LYS A 234 -7.06 -10.44 0.16
CA LYS A 234 -7.60 -11.40 -0.81
C LYS A 234 -8.33 -12.55 -0.16
N ASP A 235 -7.80 -13.09 0.95
CA ASP A 235 -8.45 -14.16 1.69
C ASP A 235 -9.82 -13.70 2.24
N THR A 236 -9.94 -12.43 2.59
CA THR A 236 -11.20 -11.82 3.04
C THR A 236 -12.19 -11.70 1.87
N GLU A 237 -11.79 -11.12 0.74
CA GLU A 237 -12.64 -10.97 -0.45
C GLU A 237 -13.07 -12.31 -1.07
N TYR A 238 -12.21 -13.33 -1.03
CA TYR A 238 -12.52 -14.68 -1.53
C TYR A 238 -13.54 -15.38 -0.63
N ARG A 239 -13.41 -15.24 0.70
CA ARG A 239 -14.36 -15.79 1.67
C ARG A 239 -15.74 -15.13 1.60
N GLU A 240 -15.78 -13.82 1.39
CA GLU A 240 -17.03 -13.09 1.14
C GLU A 240 -17.73 -13.57 -0.13
N ARG A 241 -16.97 -13.85 -1.20
CA ARG A 241 -17.51 -14.36 -2.48
C ARG A 241 -18.04 -15.79 -2.39
N GLU A 242 -17.36 -16.67 -1.68
CA GLU A 242 -17.73 -18.10 -1.57
C GLU A 242 -18.78 -18.38 -0.48
N GLY A 243 -19.28 -17.36 0.22
CA GLY A 243 -20.28 -17.53 1.29
C GLY A 243 -19.78 -18.41 2.45
N LEU A 244 -18.46 -18.54 2.59
CA LEU A 244 -17.83 -19.27 3.68
C LEU A 244 -17.92 -18.42 4.94
N ASP A 245 -18.34 -19.02 6.06
CA ASP A 245 -18.58 -18.35 7.35
C ASP A 245 -17.55 -17.24 7.62
N HIS A 246 -18.05 -16.01 7.76
CA HIS A 246 -17.24 -14.86 8.15
C HIS A 246 -16.55 -15.19 9.48
N ALA A 247 -15.22 -15.30 9.45
CA ALA A 247 -14.46 -15.14 10.67
C ALA A 247 -14.15 -13.65 10.85
N VAL A 248 -14.78 -13.07 11.88
CA VAL A 248 -14.58 -11.74 12.46
C VAL A 248 -15.45 -10.63 11.83
N ILE A 249 -16.20 -9.95 12.70
CA ILE A 249 -17.00 -8.75 12.44
C ILE A 249 -16.19 -7.77 11.55
N PRO A 250 -16.78 -7.13 10.52
CA PRO A 250 -16.05 -6.17 9.69
C PRO A 250 -15.38 -5.12 10.57
N GLU A 251 -14.05 -5.01 10.45
CA GLU A 251 -13.25 -4.13 11.28
C GLU A 251 -13.62 -2.68 10.95
N LYS A 252 -14.07 -1.91 11.94
CA LYS A 252 -14.46 -0.50 11.80
C LYS A 252 -13.57 0.38 12.66
N VAL A 253 -12.99 1.39 12.04
CA VAL A 253 -11.97 2.23 12.69
C VAL A 253 -12.55 3.60 13.00
N MET A 254 -12.42 4.06 14.25
CA MET A 254 -12.82 5.39 14.68
C MET A 254 -11.60 6.18 15.17
N VAL A 255 -11.41 7.38 14.62
CA VAL A 255 -10.42 8.36 15.10
C VAL A 255 -11.13 9.48 15.83
N CYS A 256 -10.80 9.65 17.11
CA CYS A 256 -11.34 10.71 17.94
C CYS A 256 -10.52 12.00 17.74
N MET A 257 -11.12 13.00 17.10
CA MET A 257 -10.51 14.31 16.87
C MET A 257 -10.80 15.27 18.03
N ALA A 258 -9.79 16.03 18.43
CA ALA A 258 -9.95 17.14 19.37
C ALA A 258 -10.01 18.48 18.61
N SER A 259 -10.68 19.47 19.20
CA SER A 259 -10.76 20.85 18.70
C SER A 259 -9.43 21.60 18.75
N ARG A 260 -8.49 21.19 19.63
CA ARG A 260 -7.21 21.86 19.87
C ARG A 260 -6.04 20.96 19.47
N GLY A 261 -5.14 21.49 18.63
CA GLY A 261 -3.91 20.83 18.19
C GLY A 261 -4.01 20.13 16.82
N SER A 262 -2.86 19.67 16.31
CA SER A 262 -2.78 18.97 15.02
C SER A 262 -3.22 17.52 15.17
N ALA A 263 -4.35 17.16 14.55
CA ALA A 263 -4.84 15.78 14.50
C ALA A 263 -4.19 14.98 13.35
N LYS A 264 -3.28 15.59 12.57
CA LYS A 264 -2.68 14.97 11.38
C LYS A 264 -2.01 13.63 11.68
N LYS A 265 -1.29 13.52 12.80
CA LYS A 265 -0.59 12.28 13.20
C LYS A 265 -1.58 11.15 13.53
N ILE A 266 -2.67 11.47 14.23
CA ILE A 266 -3.69 10.48 14.58
C ILE A 266 -4.54 10.08 13.38
N LEU A 267 -4.88 11.03 12.50
CA LEU A 267 -5.62 10.78 11.27
C LEU A 267 -4.83 9.92 10.27
N ARG A 268 -3.53 10.19 10.07
CA ARG A 268 -2.66 9.32 9.27
C ARG A 268 -2.58 7.91 9.85
N THR A 269 -2.53 7.79 11.17
CA THR A 269 -2.50 6.47 11.81
C THR A 269 -3.83 5.74 11.65
N GLY A 270 -4.96 6.44 11.73
CA GLY A 270 -6.28 5.90 11.44
C GLY A 270 -6.40 5.40 10.02
N SER A 271 -6.05 6.22 9.03
CA SER A 271 -6.00 5.83 7.62
C SER A 271 -5.11 4.61 7.39
N ARG A 272 -3.95 4.52 8.05
CA ARG A 272 -3.07 3.35 7.98
C ARG A 272 -3.69 2.10 8.59
N ILE A 273 -4.40 2.22 9.71
CA ILE A 273 -5.07 1.08 10.36
C ILE A 273 -6.27 0.62 9.52
N ALA A 274 -7.09 1.56 9.03
CA ALA A 274 -8.18 1.25 8.11
C ALA A 274 -7.68 0.56 6.83
N GLY A 275 -6.59 1.06 6.24
CA GLY A 275 -5.94 0.44 5.08
C GLY A 275 -5.42 -0.97 5.34
N ARG A 276 -4.95 -1.27 6.57
CA ARG A 276 -4.51 -2.63 6.95
C ARG A 276 -5.65 -3.63 7.02
N PHE A 277 -6.84 -3.18 7.40
CA PHE A 277 -8.04 -4.00 7.46
C PHE A 277 -8.86 -3.95 6.17
N ALA A 278 -8.37 -3.24 5.13
CA ALA A 278 -9.09 -2.98 3.88
C ALA A 278 -10.54 -2.49 4.09
N THR A 279 -10.80 -1.77 5.19
CA THR A 279 -12.13 -1.29 5.54
C THR A 279 -12.35 0.12 5.00
N GLU A 280 -13.50 0.33 4.35
CA GLU A 280 -14.00 1.67 3.97
C GLU A 280 -14.78 2.32 5.13
N ASP A 281 -15.08 1.55 6.18
CA ASP A 281 -15.77 2.01 7.37
C ASP A 281 -14.79 2.56 8.40
N TRP A 282 -14.15 3.68 8.04
CA TRP A 282 -13.38 4.47 8.97
C TRP A 282 -13.90 5.89 9.15
N TYR A 283 -14.01 6.28 10.43
CA TYR A 283 -14.73 7.46 10.87
C TYR A 283 -13.77 8.42 11.56
N ALA A 284 -13.88 9.71 11.23
CA ALA A 284 -13.23 10.78 11.96
C ALA A 284 -14.30 11.51 12.79
N VAL A 285 -14.33 11.25 14.10
CA VAL A 285 -15.40 11.70 14.99
C VAL A 285 -14.95 12.89 15.82
N TYR A 286 -15.73 13.97 15.76
CA TYR A 286 -15.57 15.15 16.59
C TYR A 286 -16.84 15.37 17.42
N VAL A 287 -16.67 15.67 18.71
CA VAL A 287 -17.79 16.02 19.61
C VAL A 287 -17.74 17.51 19.90
N GLU A 288 -18.76 18.24 19.43
CA GLU A 288 -19.02 19.64 19.73
C GLU A 288 -19.60 19.76 21.14
N THR A 289 -18.87 20.45 22.02
CA THR A 289 -19.31 20.77 23.39
C THR A 289 -19.96 22.15 23.46
N PRO A 290 -20.77 22.48 24.49
CA PRO A 290 -21.43 23.79 24.60
C PRO A 290 -20.48 25.01 24.61
N ASN A 291 -19.22 24.80 24.98
CA ASN A 291 -18.16 25.82 24.96
C ASN A 291 -17.53 25.99 23.56
N GLU A 292 -17.84 25.08 22.63
CA GLU A 292 -17.30 25.04 21.27
C GLU A 292 -18.39 25.29 20.21
N GLU A 293 -19.59 25.67 20.63
CA GLU A 293 -20.67 26.09 19.73
C GLU A 293 -20.20 27.22 18.80
N PRO A 294 -20.77 27.32 17.58
CA PRO A 294 -20.47 28.39 16.64
C PRO A 294 -20.60 29.78 17.31
N GLY A 295 -19.49 30.51 17.37
CA GLY A 295 -19.39 31.83 18.03
C GLY A 295 -18.78 31.82 19.44
N ARG A 296 -18.61 30.66 20.07
CA ARG A 296 -17.93 30.48 21.37
C ARG A 296 -16.56 29.81 21.27
N ILE A 297 -16.34 29.03 20.22
CA ILE A 297 -15.04 28.42 19.95
C ILE A 297 -13.98 29.49 19.62
N GLU A 298 -12.77 29.31 20.16
CA GLU A 298 -11.63 30.16 19.86
C GLU A 298 -11.29 30.11 18.35
N PRO A 299 -11.11 31.25 17.65
CA PRO A 299 -10.91 31.27 16.20
C PRO A 299 -9.75 30.38 15.72
N LYS A 300 -8.65 30.31 16.49
CA LYS A 300 -7.49 29.46 16.20
C LYS A 300 -7.82 27.97 16.29
N ALA A 301 -8.63 27.57 17.28
CA ALA A 301 -9.08 26.18 17.44
C ALA A 301 -10.05 25.78 16.32
N PHE A 302 -10.96 26.69 15.95
CA PHE A 302 -11.89 26.45 14.83
C PHE A 302 -11.15 26.26 13.50
N ALA A 303 -10.15 27.09 13.20
CA ALA A 303 -9.34 26.96 12.00
C ALA A 303 -8.59 25.61 11.94
N ALA A 304 -7.96 25.20 13.05
CA ALA A 304 -7.27 23.91 13.14
C ALA A 304 -8.24 22.72 12.98
N LEU A 305 -9.44 22.80 13.56
CA LEU A 305 -10.47 21.77 13.40
C LEU A 305 -10.91 21.63 11.93
N GLN A 306 -11.14 22.74 11.23
CA GLN A 306 -11.50 22.73 9.80
C GLN A 306 -10.38 22.13 8.93
N GLU A 307 -9.13 22.44 9.23
CA GLU A 307 -7.97 21.83 8.55
C GLU A 307 -7.91 20.32 8.79
N ASN A 308 -8.12 19.87 10.02
CA ASN A 308 -8.13 18.45 10.37
C ASN A 308 -9.29 17.70 9.68
N ILE A 309 -10.48 18.30 9.59
CA ILE A 309 -11.63 17.73 8.88
C ILE A 309 -11.32 17.54 7.40
N ARG A 310 -10.83 18.59 6.71
CA ARG A 310 -10.45 18.49 5.30
C ARG A 310 -9.38 17.43 5.08
N PHE A 311 -8.40 17.36 5.97
CA PHE A 311 -7.35 16.35 5.92
C PHE A 311 -7.89 14.93 6.11
N ALA A 312 -8.87 14.74 6.99
CA ALA A 312 -9.55 13.46 7.17
C ALA A 312 -10.31 13.04 5.89
N GLU A 313 -11.03 13.96 5.26
CA GLU A 313 -11.75 13.72 3.99
C GLU A 313 -10.79 13.36 2.86
N THR A 314 -9.64 14.05 2.74
CA THR A 314 -8.59 13.70 1.76
C THR A 314 -8.02 12.29 1.97
N LEU A 315 -7.99 11.82 3.23
CA LEU A 315 -7.59 10.45 3.58
C LEU A 315 -8.73 9.42 3.41
N GLY A 316 -9.92 9.86 2.98
CA GLY A 316 -11.10 9.02 2.77
C GLY A 316 -11.92 8.72 4.02
N ALA A 317 -11.81 9.53 5.09
CA ALA A 317 -12.59 9.34 6.32
C ALA A 317 -14.05 9.77 6.16
N LYS A 318 -14.97 9.03 6.76
CA LYS A 318 -16.34 9.49 7.02
C LYS A 318 -16.31 10.43 8.23
N VAL A 319 -16.42 11.73 8.01
CA VAL A 319 -16.38 12.73 9.09
C VAL A 319 -17.73 12.81 9.79
N VAL A 320 -17.74 12.65 11.11
CA VAL A 320 -18.95 12.70 11.94
C VAL A 320 -18.81 13.74 13.03
N LYS A 321 -19.82 14.60 13.14
CA LYS A 321 -19.93 15.65 14.15
C LYS A 321 -21.08 15.34 15.10
N LEU A 322 -20.76 15.08 16.35
CA LEU A 322 -21.73 14.81 17.42
C LEU A 322 -21.87 16.05 18.30
N LYS A 323 -23.04 16.29 18.86
CA LYS A 323 -23.27 17.36 19.84
C LYS A 323 -23.53 16.75 21.19
N SER A 324 -22.70 17.06 22.18
CA SER A 324 -22.89 16.55 23.54
C SER A 324 -22.15 17.39 24.58
N THR A 325 -22.71 17.46 25.78
CA THR A 325 -22.03 18.02 26.96
C THR A 325 -20.94 17.09 27.48
N ASN A 326 -21.10 15.76 27.29
CA ASN A 326 -20.14 14.75 27.68
C ASN A 326 -19.53 14.05 26.45
N VAL A 327 -18.26 14.36 26.18
CA VAL A 327 -17.49 13.80 25.06
C VAL A 327 -17.36 12.28 25.16
N ALA A 328 -17.16 11.74 26.35
CA ALA A 328 -16.93 10.31 26.56
C ALA A 328 -18.17 9.49 26.20
N ASP A 329 -19.33 9.89 26.72
CA ASP A 329 -20.58 9.18 26.52
C ASP A 329 -21.00 9.23 25.03
N ALA A 330 -20.83 10.38 24.37
CA ALA A 330 -21.13 10.51 22.95
C ALA A 330 -20.24 9.61 22.06
N LEU A 331 -18.94 9.52 22.36
CA LEU A 331 -18.04 8.64 21.62
C LEU A 331 -18.36 7.16 21.87
N LEU A 332 -18.72 6.79 23.10
CA LEU A 332 -19.13 5.43 23.46
C LEU A 332 -20.45 5.02 22.78
N GLU A 333 -21.43 5.90 22.78
CA GLU A 333 -22.73 5.68 22.16
C GLU A 333 -22.60 5.51 20.65
N TYR A 334 -21.83 6.40 20.00
CA TYR A 334 -21.53 6.30 18.58
C TYR A 334 -20.78 5.01 18.24
N ALA A 335 -19.77 4.67 19.04
CA ALA A 335 -18.99 3.45 18.81
C ALA A 335 -19.79 2.17 18.96
N ARG A 336 -20.73 2.12 19.92
CA ARG A 336 -21.66 1.01 20.07
C ARG A 336 -22.68 0.94 18.94
N GLY A 337 -23.24 2.07 18.55
CA GLY A 337 -24.23 2.14 17.47
C GLY A 337 -23.66 1.69 16.12
N GLU A 338 -22.43 2.08 15.81
CA GLU A 338 -21.77 1.72 14.57
C GLU A 338 -21.00 0.39 14.61
N GLY A 339 -20.83 -0.22 15.79
CA GLY A 339 -20.06 -1.47 15.94
C GLY A 339 -18.56 -1.27 15.68
N ILE A 340 -17.98 -0.22 16.27
CA ILE A 340 -16.57 0.12 16.10
C ILE A 340 -15.66 -0.90 16.81
N THR A 341 -14.68 -1.45 16.07
CA THR A 341 -13.73 -2.45 16.57
C THR A 341 -12.35 -1.87 16.90
N HIS A 342 -12.00 -0.71 16.32
CA HIS A 342 -10.75 -0.03 16.56
C HIS A 342 -10.96 1.44 16.87
N VAL A 343 -10.47 1.90 18.02
CA VAL A 343 -10.58 3.31 18.42
C VAL A 343 -9.23 3.93 18.65
N ILE A 344 -9.02 5.10 18.06
CA ILE A 344 -7.77 5.83 18.14
C ILE A 344 -7.96 7.14 18.89
N PHE A 345 -7.19 7.30 19.97
CA PHE A 345 -7.13 8.52 20.76
C PHE A 345 -5.75 9.18 20.67
N GLY A 346 -5.74 10.52 20.58
CA GLY A 346 -4.53 11.30 20.78
C GLY A 346 -4.19 11.45 22.26
N GLN A 347 -2.95 11.12 22.63
CA GLN A 347 -2.39 11.41 23.94
C GLN A 347 -2.10 12.92 24.02
N SER A 348 -2.98 13.64 24.70
CA SER A 348 -2.79 15.07 25.01
C SER A 348 -1.60 15.25 25.96
N ALA A 349 -0.77 16.28 25.72
CA ALA A 349 0.37 16.65 26.55
C ALA A 349 0.00 17.51 27.78
N ARG A 350 -1.27 17.60 28.19
CA ARG A 350 -1.67 18.32 29.43
C ARG A 350 -1.93 17.35 30.58
N THR A 351 -1.17 17.60 31.65
CA THR A 351 -1.30 17.31 33.08
C THR A 351 -1.80 15.93 33.54
N ARG A 352 -1.12 15.38 34.55
CA ARG A 352 -1.42 14.09 35.22
C ARG A 352 -2.87 13.95 35.73
N TRP A 353 -3.63 15.05 35.82
CA TRP A 353 -5.06 15.09 36.14
C TRP A 353 -5.99 14.81 34.94
N ASP A 354 -5.64 15.21 33.72
CA ASP A 354 -6.37 14.85 32.48
C ASP A 354 -6.19 13.37 32.13
N ILE A 355 -5.06 12.77 32.54
CA ILE A 355 -4.80 11.33 32.48
C ILE A 355 -5.76 10.56 33.41
N PHE A 356 -6.17 11.16 34.54
CA PHE A 356 -7.15 10.57 35.45
C PHE A 356 -8.56 10.58 34.85
N TRP A 357 -8.96 11.68 34.18
CA TRP A 357 -10.25 11.78 33.49
C TRP A 357 -10.31 10.96 32.18
N ARG A 358 -9.22 10.88 31.40
CA ARG A 358 -9.13 10.06 30.17
C ARG A 358 -8.87 8.59 30.45
N GLY A 359 -8.26 8.26 31.59
CA GLY A 359 -8.21 6.89 32.10
C GLY A 359 -9.61 6.33 32.35
N SER A 360 -10.55 7.17 32.82
CA SER A 360 -11.97 6.80 32.90
C SER A 360 -12.58 6.56 31.52
N VAL A 361 -12.35 7.41 30.51
CA VAL A 361 -12.93 7.20 29.16
C VAL A 361 -12.38 5.94 28.50
N ILE A 362 -11.06 5.73 28.52
CA ILE A 362 -10.41 4.55 27.94
C ILE A 362 -10.83 3.28 28.69
N ASN A 363 -10.84 3.30 30.02
CA ASN A 363 -11.26 2.14 30.82
C ASN A 363 -12.76 1.87 30.66
N ARG A 364 -13.60 2.90 30.56
CA ARG A 364 -15.03 2.75 30.24
C ARG A 364 -15.23 2.22 28.83
N PHE A 365 -14.41 2.62 27.86
CA PHE A 365 -14.42 2.06 26.52
C PHE A 365 -14.08 0.57 26.50
N LEU A 366 -13.01 0.19 27.20
CA LEU A 366 -12.59 -1.21 27.34
C LEU A 366 -13.61 -2.05 28.14
N ALA A 367 -14.38 -1.44 29.05
CA ALA A 367 -15.40 -2.12 29.84
C ALA A 367 -16.77 -2.22 29.13
N GLU A 368 -17.16 -1.20 28.37
CA GLU A 368 -18.50 -1.07 27.76
C GLU A 368 -18.54 -1.51 26.28
N VAL A 369 -17.41 -1.48 25.57
CA VAL A 369 -17.29 -1.93 24.17
C VAL A 369 -16.46 -3.22 24.14
N LYS A 370 -17.14 -4.34 24.38
CA LYS A 370 -16.52 -5.66 24.28
C LYS A 370 -16.02 -5.87 22.85
N ASP A 371 -14.79 -6.35 22.72
CA ASP A 371 -14.11 -6.65 21.46
C ASP A 371 -13.49 -5.47 20.68
N ALA A 372 -13.49 -4.24 21.23
CA ALA A 372 -12.79 -3.10 20.61
C ALA A 372 -11.34 -2.91 21.12
N ALA A 373 -10.38 -2.78 20.20
CA ALA A 373 -9.00 -2.43 20.54
C ALA A 373 -8.78 -0.90 20.57
N VAL A 374 -8.17 -0.42 21.64
CA VAL A 374 -7.90 1.00 21.87
C VAL A 374 -6.44 1.34 21.58
N HIS A 375 -6.21 2.28 20.66
CA HIS A 375 -4.89 2.79 20.26
C HIS A 375 -4.67 4.19 20.81
N VAL A 376 -3.61 4.41 21.57
CA VAL A 376 -3.26 5.73 22.12
C VAL A 376 -1.97 6.23 21.45
N ILE A 377 -2.07 7.36 20.74
CA ILE A 377 -0.96 7.88 19.92
C ILE A 377 -0.37 9.14 20.58
N PRO A 378 0.95 9.20 20.82
CA PRO A 378 1.61 10.39 21.33
C PRO A 378 1.55 11.55 20.32
N VAL A 379 0.91 12.65 20.72
CA VAL A 379 0.85 13.90 19.95
C VAL A 379 1.95 14.83 20.45
N GLU A 380 2.89 15.21 19.59
CA GLU A 380 3.97 16.14 19.93
C GLU A 380 3.43 17.55 20.15
N LYS A 381 4.02 18.27 21.12
CA LYS A 381 3.76 19.70 21.34
C LYS A 381 4.31 20.48 20.16
N GLU A 382 3.51 21.35 19.56
CA GLU A 382 4.07 22.57 18.97
C GLU A 382 4.59 23.42 20.14
N GLU A 383 5.91 23.63 20.19
CA GLU A 383 6.54 24.55 21.13
C GLU A 383 6.01 25.96 20.91
N GLY A 384 5.10 26.40 21.78
CA GLY A 384 4.57 27.76 21.70
C GLY A 384 3.24 27.92 22.43
N GLN A 385 3.21 27.67 23.74
CA GLN A 385 2.20 28.19 24.67
C GLN A 385 2.56 27.83 26.12
N SER A 386 3.62 28.46 26.64
CA SER A 386 3.63 28.88 28.04
C SER A 386 3.09 30.30 28.06
N LYS A 387 1.91 30.48 28.62
CA LYS A 387 1.58 31.54 29.58
C LYS A 387 0.36 31.12 30.36
#